data_AF-E9JGB0-F1
#
_entry.id   AF-E9JGB0-F1
#
_cell.length_a   1.000
_cell.length_b   1.000
_cell.length_c   1.000
_cell.angle_alpha   90.00
_cell.angle_beta   90.00
_cell.angle_gamma   90.00
#
_symmetry.space_group_name_H-M   'P 1'
#
loop_
_entity.id
_entity.type
_entity.pdbx_description
1 polymer ?
#
loop_
_entity_poly.entity_id
_entity_poly.type
_entity_poly.pdbx_seq_one_letter_code
_entity_poly.pdbx_strand_id
1 'polypeptide(L)'
;LNEIYRAFNIHVALVFLEIWSNGDKINVLPEAKVTLDLFGEWRQRDLLNRKKHDNAQLLTGINFDGPTAGLGYVGSLCHPQYSAAIVQDHNKINFLVALAMAHELGHNLGMTHDERFCTCGAKSCIMSGTLSCEGSYRFSNCSQEENRRYFINKMPQCILNKPLKTDIVSPAVCGNYLVEVGEDCDCGSPANCHNPCCNAATCKLTPGSQCAEGECCDQCRFTRAGTECRPARDECDKADLCTGQSAECPADQFQRNGQPCQNNNGYCYNGICPIMRNQCILLFGSRATVAEDACFQFNSLGSDYGYCRKENGRKIPCAPERCKNVAGYTASIIYLNTRILAKSFIHPVMKIREWVDPGTKCEDGKVCINGKCVDVNTAY
;
A
#
# COMPACT_ATOMS: atom_id res chain seq x y z
N LEU A 1 -14.91 -10.00 -7.34
CA LEU A 1 -13.91 -9.46 -6.39
C LEU A 1 -14.47 -8.41 -5.46
N ASN A 2 -14.95 -7.27 -5.98
CA ASN A 2 -15.49 -6.20 -5.13
C ASN A 2 -16.52 -6.72 -4.10
N GLU A 3 -17.47 -7.54 -4.54
CA GLU A 3 -18.48 -8.14 -3.66
C GLU A 3 -17.91 -8.97 -2.49
N ILE A 4 -16.81 -9.68 -2.73
CA ILE A 4 -16.12 -10.54 -1.75
C ILE A 4 -15.47 -9.67 -0.67
N TYR A 5 -14.84 -8.57 -1.07
CA TYR A 5 -14.07 -7.69 -0.20
C TYR A 5 -14.91 -6.67 0.58
N ARG A 6 -16.21 -6.52 0.26
CA ARG A 6 -17.15 -5.74 1.07
C ARG A 6 -17.16 -6.18 2.54
N ALA A 7 -16.90 -7.46 2.83
CA ALA A 7 -16.80 -7.97 4.20
C ALA A 7 -15.70 -7.29 5.05
N PHE A 8 -14.75 -6.61 4.40
CA PHE A 8 -13.64 -5.90 5.01
C PHE A 8 -13.74 -4.37 4.85
N ASN A 9 -14.85 -3.84 4.35
CA ASN A 9 -14.95 -2.45 3.90
C ASN A 9 -13.85 -2.07 2.88
N ILE A 10 -13.49 -3.02 2.01
CA ILE A 10 -12.53 -2.79 0.92
C ILE A 10 -13.30 -2.82 -0.39
N HIS A 11 -13.11 -1.77 -1.19
CA HIS A 11 -13.64 -1.71 -2.55
C HIS A 11 -12.52 -2.00 -3.55
N VAL A 12 -12.74 -2.96 -4.44
CA VAL A 12 -11.76 -3.34 -5.47
C VAL A 12 -12.20 -2.75 -6.80
N ALA A 13 -11.48 -1.72 -7.27
CA ALA A 13 -11.72 -1.07 -8.55
C ALA A 13 -10.67 -1.48 -9.58
N LEU A 14 -11.09 -1.84 -10.80
CA LEU A 14 -10.16 -2.13 -11.89
C LEU A 14 -9.76 -0.81 -12.55
N VAL A 15 -8.55 -0.33 -12.27
CA VAL A 15 -8.04 0.96 -12.81
C VAL A 15 -7.17 0.82 -14.06
N PHE A 16 -6.73 -0.40 -14.36
CA PHE A 16 -5.88 -0.66 -15.50
C PHE A 16 -5.95 -2.13 -15.91
N LEU A 17 -5.96 -2.38 -17.22
CA LEU A 17 -5.91 -3.72 -17.81
C LEU A 17 -4.87 -3.72 -18.93
N GLU A 18 -3.97 -4.70 -18.90
CA GLU A 18 -2.97 -4.92 -19.94
C GLU A 18 -2.98 -6.37 -20.39
N ILE A 19 -3.04 -6.58 -21.71
CA ILE A 19 -3.04 -7.90 -22.33
C ILE A 19 -1.77 -8.02 -23.17
N TRP A 20 -0.94 -9.02 -22.87
CA TRP A 20 0.33 -9.26 -23.56
C TRP A 20 0.15 -10.02 -24.89
N SER A 21 -0.63 -9.45 -25.81
CA SER A 21 -0.97 -10.11 -27.09
C SER A 21 0.23 -10.30 -28.04
N ASN A 22 1.28 -9.51 -27.87
CA ASN A 22 2.48 -9.53 -28.73
C ASN A 22 3.66 -10.29 -28.11
N GLY A 23 3.39 -11.10 -27.09
CA GLY A 23 4.38 -11.82 -26.31
C GLY A 23 4.55 -11.29 -24.90
N ASP A 24 4.90 -12.19 -23.99
CA ASP A 24 5.00 -11.92 -22.56
C ASP A 24 6.10 -10.92 -22.24
N LYS A 25 5.85 -10.05 -21.25
CA LYS A 25 6.84 -9.06 -20.77
C LYS A 25 7.83 -9.63 -19.77
N ILE A 26 7.56 -10.85 -19.30
CA ILE A 26 8.42 -11.67 -18.45
C ILE A 26 8.43 -13.11 -18.97
N ASN A 27 9.36 -13.93 -18.50
CA ASN A 27 9.32 -15.36 -18.79
C ASN A 27 8.31 -16.05 -17.84
N VAL A 28 7.13 -16.38 -18.33
CA VAL A 28 6.08 -17.05 -17.54
C VAL A 28 6.37 -18.56 -17.49
N LEU A 29 6.68 -19.07 -16.29
CA LEU A 29 7.13 -20.45 -16.05
C LEU A 29 6.15 -21.24 -15.17
N PRO A 30 6.11 -22.59 -15.27
CA PRO A 30 5.33 -23.45 -14.38
C PRO A 30 5.72 -23.33 -12.90
N GLU A 31 6.96 -22.98 -12.60
CA GLU A 31 7.40 -22.70 -11.22
C GLU A 31 6.82 -21.36 -10.75
N ALA A 32 5.67 -21.41 -10.06
CA ALA A 32 4.89 -20.24 -9.64
C ALA A 32 5.72 -19.18 -8.90
N LYS A 33 6.65 -19.60 -8.02
CA LYS A 33 7.50 -18.68 -7.27
C LYS A 33 8.39 -17.84 -8.20
N VAL A 34 9.00 -18.46 -9.21
CA VAL A 34 9.87 -17.75 -10.16
C VAL A 34 9.05 -16.76 -10.99
N THR A 35 7.87 -17.17 -11.45
CA THR A 35 6.96 -16.29 -12.19
C THR A 35 6.50 -15.10 -11.34
N LEU A 36 6.17 -15.30 -10.06
CA LEU A 36 5.79 -14.23 -9.14
C LEU A 36 6.95 -13.24 -8.93
N ASP A 37 8.17 -13.75 -8.70
CA ASP A 37 9.36 -12.91 -8.50
C ASP A 37 9.63 -12.04 -9.75
N LEU A 38 9.55 -12.63 -10.95
CA LEU A 38 9.68 -11.90 -12.23
C LEU A 38 8.57 -10.86 -12.44
N PHE A 39 7.32 -11.23 -12.14
CA PHE A 39 6.18 -10.32 -12.28
C PHE A 39 6.27 -9.12 -11.33
N GLY A 40 6.66 -9.35 -10.08
CA GLY A 40 6.89 -8.27 -9.11
C GLY A 40 8.01 -7.32 -9.55
N GLU A 41 9.13 -7.84 -10.06
CA GLU A 41 10.22 -7.01 -10.59
C GLU A 41 9.77 -6.17 -11.80
N TRP A 42 9.02 -6.78 -12.73
CA TRP A 42 8.45 -6.06 -13.87
C TRP A 42 7.46 -4.98 -13.43
N ARG A 43 6.57 -5.28 -12.49
CA ARG A 43 5.62 -4.30 -11.94
C ARG A 43 6.35 -3.08 -11.40
N GLN A 44 7.42 -3.29 -10.63
CA GLN A 44 8.22 -2.23 -10.05
C GLN A 44 8.96 -1.39 -11.09
N ARG A 45 9.62 -2.05 -12.06
CA ARG A 45 10.54 -1.38 -12.99
C ARG A 45 9.87 -0.83 -14.24
N ASP A 46 8.71 -1.35 -14.61
CA ASP A 46 7.99 -0.95 -15.83
C ASP A 46 6.61 -0.37 -15.48
N LEU A 47 5.68 -1.19 -14.97
CA LEU A 47 4.28 -0.80 -14.87
C LEU A 47 4.06 0.43 -13.97
N LEU A 48 4.68 0.46 -12.79
CA LEU A 48 4.54 1.59 -11.86
C LEU A 48 5.10 2.91 -12.41
N ASN A 49 6.02 2.87 -13.38
CA ASN A 49 6.58 4.09 -13.98
C ASN A 49 5.62 4.76 -14.98
N ARG A 50 4.57 4.06 -15.40
CA ARG A 50 3.62 4.54 -16.41
C ARG A 50 2.16 4.52 -15.96
N LYS A 51 1.82 3.76 -14.91
CA LYS A 51 0.47 3.69 -14.34
C LYS A 51 0.52 3.55 -12.82
N LYS A 52 -0.09 4.51 -12.13
CA LYS A 52 -0.31 4.46 -10.67
C LYS A 52 -1.41 3.43 -10.37
N HIS A 53 -1.13 2.51 -9.46
CA HIS A 53 -2.06 1.49 -9.00
C HIS A 53 -1.51 0.82 -7.71
N ASP A 54 -2.41 0.28 -6.88
CA ASP A 54 -2.04 -0.18 -5.52
C ASP A 54 -1.53 -1.63 -5.50
N ASN A 55 -2.12 -2.48 -6.32
CA ASN A 55 -1.83 -3.91 -6.45
C ASN A 55 -1.97 -4.36 -7.91
N ALA A 56 -1.18 -5.33 -8.34
CA ALA A 56 -1.33 -5.95 -9.66
C ALA A 56 -1.45 -7.47 -9.55
N GLN A 57 -2.35 -8.07 -10.32
CA GLN A 57 -2.44 -9.52 -10.43
C GLN A 57 -2.22 -9.97 -11.87
N LEU A 58 -1.33 -10.94 -12.07
CA LEU A 58 -1.13 -11.58 -13.37
C LEU A 58 -2.08 -12.76 -13.50
N LEU A 59 -3.03 -12.69 -14.44
CA LEU A 59 -3.82 -13.84 -14.85
C LEU A 59 -3.11 -14.57 -16.00
N THR A 60 -2.83 -15.86 -15.84
CA THR A 60 -2.10 -16.66 -16.83
C THR A 60 -2.81 -17.96 -17.17
N GLY A 61 -2.70 -18.38 -18.43
CA GLY A 61 -3.18 -19.68 -18.90
C GLY A 61 -2.17 -20.82 -18.74
N ILE A 62 -0.96 -20.56 -18.24
CA ILE A 62 0.01 -21.62 -17.94
C ILE A 62 -0.48 -22.49 -16.78
N ASN A 63 -0.15 -23.76 -16.80
CA ASN A 63 -0.37 -24.63 -15.65
C ASN A 63 0.86 -24.57 -14.73
N PHE A 64 0.67 -24.15 -13.48
CA PHE A 64 1.75 -24.18 -12.50
C PHE A 64 2.05 -25.60 -12.04
N ASP A 65 3.27 -25.81 -11.53
CA ASP A 65 3.67 -27.08 -10.96
C ASP A 65 2.90 -27.37 -9.66
N GLY A 66 2.43 -28.61 -9.53
CA GLY A 66 1.65 -29.05 -8.36
C GLY A 66 0.19 -28.59 -8.37
N PRO A 67 -0.47 -28.56 -7.19
CA PRO A 67 -1.89 -28.18 -7.09
C PRO A 67 -2.12 -26.66 -6.97
N THR A 68 -1.07 -25.85 -7.13
CA THR A 68 -1.11 -24.41 -6.94
C THR A 68 -1.84 -23.73 -8.10
N ALA A 69 -2.85 -22.90 -7.81
CA ALA A 69 -3.54 -22.08 -8.82
C ALA A 69 -3.32 -20.57 -8.65
N GLY A 70 -2.47 -20.18 -7.70
CA GLY A 70 -2.10 -18.80 -7.48
C GLY A 70 -0.95 -18.70 -6.48
N LEU A 71 -0.27 -17.56 -6.48
CA LEU A 71 0.72 -17.24 -5.47
C LEU A 71 0.84 -15.72 -5.30
N GLY A 72 0.77 -15.27 -4.05
CA GLY A 72 0.94 -13.87 -3.66
C GLY A 72 1.85 -13.71 -2.45
N TYR A 73 2.51 -12.56 -2.35
CA TYR A 73 3.29 -12.22 -1.16
C TYR A 73 2.37 -11.87 0.01
N VAL A 74 2.73 -12.28 1.23
CA VAL A 74 1.92 -12.00 2.43
C VAL A 74 2.22 -10.62 3.00
N GLY A 75 1.18 -9.83 3.29
CA GLY A 75 1.28 -8.55 3.99
C GLY A 75 2.07 -7.49 3.22
N SER A 76 1.93 -7.48 1.91
CA SER A 76 2.79 -6.75 0.98
C SER A 76 2.08 -5.64 0.20
N LEU A 77 0.79 -5.39 0.47
CA LEU A 77 0.02 -4.34 -0.20
C LEU A 77 0.74 -2.99 -0.16
N CYS A 78 0.62 -2.22 -1.23
CA CYS A 78 1.36 -0.98 -1.52
C CYS A 78 2.88 -1.11 -1.79
N HIS A 79 3.53 -2.25 -1.48
CA HIS A 79 4.95 -2.40 -1.78
C HIS A 79 5.21 -2.38 -3.30
N PRO A 80 6.20 -1.63 -3.81
CA PRO A 80 6.41 -1.48 -5.26
C PRO A 80 6.62 -2.81 -6.01
N GLN A 81 7.37 -3.74 -5.42
CA GLN A 81 7.62 -5.06 -6.00
C GLN A 81 6.63 -6.13 -5.54
N TYR A 82 6.17 -6.04 -4.29
CA TYR A 82 5.53 -7.18 -3.61
C TYR A 82 4.02 -7.04 -3.49
N SER A 83 3.43 -5.87 -3.80
CA SER A 83 1.99 -5.73 -3.99
C SER A 83 1.59 -6.32 -5.34
N ALA A 84 1.81 -7.63 -5.44
CA ALA A 84 1.64 -8.42 -6.63
C ALA A 84 1.22 -9.85 -6.28
N ALA A 85 0.48 -10.47 -7.19
CA ALA A 85 0.14 -11.88 -7.17
C ALA A 85 0.05 -12.44 -8.59
N ILE A 86 0.11 -13.76 -8.72
CA ILE A 86 -0.16 -14.47 -9.95
C ILE A 86 -1.30 -15.45 -9.72
N VAL A 87 -2.17 -15.61 -10.72
CA VAL A 87 -3.35 -16.48 -10.68
C VAL A 87 -3.42 -17.25 -11.99
N GLN A 88 -3.58 -18.56 -11.88
CA GLN A 88 -3.86 -19.42 -13.01
C GLN A 88 -5.34 -19.30 -13.39
N ASP A 89 -5.64 -19.19 -14.67
CA ASP A 89 -6.99 -19.36 -15.23
C ASP A 89 -7.40 -20.85 -15.19
N HIS A 90 -7.52 -21.38 -13.97
CA HIS A 90 -7.59 -22.82 -13.70
C HIS A 90 -8.96 -23.45 -13.99
N ASN A 91 -9.98 -22.64 -14.29
CA ASN A 91 -11.33 -23.11 -14.47
C ASN A 91 -12.15 -22.22 -15.43
N LYS A 92 -13.03 -22.83 -16.24
CA LYS A 92 -13.96 -22.10 -17.11
C LYS A 92 -15.04 -21.32 -16.33
N ILE A 93 -15.26 -21.67 -15.07
CA ILE A 93 -16.19 -20.96 -14.19
C ILE A 93 -15.46 -19.74 -13.60
N ASN A 94 -15.75 -18.56 -14.14
CA ASN A 94 -15.15 -17.28 -13.72
C ASN A 94 -15.17 -17.06 -12.21
N PHE A 95 -16.21 -17.54 -11.52
CA PHE A 95 -16.33 -17.44 -10.06
C PHE A 95 -15.17 -18.15 -9.33
N LEU A 96 -14.75 -19.33 -9.80
CA LEU A 96 -13.66 -20.08 -9.15
C LEU A 96 -12.29 -19.42 -9.38
N VAL A 97 -12.10 -18.77 -10.52
CA VAL A 97 -10.90 -17.95 -10.79
C VAL A 97 -10.93 -16.67 -9.94
N ALA A 98 -12.09 -16.05 -9.79
CA ALA A 98 -12.27 -14.89 -8.90
C ALA A 98 -12.03 -15.24 -7.43
N LEU A 99 -12.34 -16.46 -6.98
CA LEU A 99 -11.99 -16.93 -5.64
C LEU A 99 -10.46 -17.06 -5.46
N ALA A 100 -9.75 -17.61 -6.45
CA ALA A 100 -8.28 -17.66 -6.42
C ALA A 100 -7.68 -16.25 -6.41
N MET A 101 -8.20 -15.34 -7.24
CA MET A 101 -7.76 -13.93 -7.24
C MET A 101 -8.03 -13.22 -5.90
N ALA A 102 -9.15 -13.53 -5.24
CA ALA A 102 -9.44 -13.04 -3.88
C ALA A 102 -8.54 -13.70 -2.82
N HIS A 103 -8.17 -14.97 -2.99
CA HIS A 103 -7.24 -15.64 -2.11
C HIS A 103 -5.87 -14.93 -2.13
N GLU A 104 -5.33 -14.67 -3.32
CA GLU A 104 -4.00 -14.05 -3.43
C GLU A 104 -3.98 -12.58 -3.00
N LEU A 105 -5.05 -11.81 -3.29
CA LEU A 105 -5.17 -10.46 -2.73
C LEU A 105 -5.33 -10.51 -1.20
N GLY A 106 -5.94 -11.58 -0.65
CA GLY A 106 -6.03 -11.85 0.78
C GLY A 106 -4.64 -12.01 1.41
N HIS A 107 -3.74 -12.75 0.75
CA HIS A 107 -2.33 -12.79 1.14
C HIS A 107 -1.68 -11.42 1.11
N ASN A 108 -1.82 -10.64 0.03
CA ASN A 108 -1.26 -9.27 -0.01
C ASN A 108 -1.80 -8.38 1.12
N LEU A 109 -3.06 -8.60 1.54
CA LEU A 109 -3.75 -7.97 2.67
C LEU A 109 -3.41 -8.57 4.05
N GLY A 110 -2.38 -9.40 4.13
CA GLY A 110 -1.81 -9.92 5.38
C GLY A 110 -2.50 -11.15 5.96
N MET A 111 -3.42 -11.78 5.22
CA MET A 111 -4.09 -13.01 5.64
C MET A 111 -3.22 -14.23 5.32
N THR A 112 -3.23 -15.24 6.19
CA THR A 112 -2.61 -16.54 5.96
C THR A 112 -3.69 -17.60 5.73
N HIS A 113 -3.28 -18.84 5.47
CA HIS A 113 -4.23 -19.92 5.25
C HIS A 113 -5.04 -20.25 6.51
N ASP A 114 -6.30 -20.61 6.30
CA ASP A 114 -7.18 -21.08 7.37
C ASP A 114 -6.66 -22.38 8.01
N GLU A 115 -6.49 -22.35 9.33
CA GLU A 115 -6.14 -23.50 10.15
C GLU A 115 -7.38 -24.17 10.77
N ARG A 116 -7.18 -25.21 11.59
CA ARG A 116 -8.23 -26.09 12.15
C ARG A 116 -9.40 -25.36 12.84
N PHE A 117 -9.16 -24.21 13.46
CA PHE A 117 -10.18 -23.47 14.22
C PHE A 117 -10.83 -22.33 13.43
N CYS A 118 -10.44 -22.14 12.17
CA CYS A 118 -10.96 -21.10 11.31
C CYS A 118 -12.27 -21.56 10.64
N THR A 119 -13.29 -20.70 10.64
CA THR A 119 -14.60 -20.98 10.06
C THR A 119 -15.23 -19.72 9.49
N CYS A 120 -15.97 -19.90 8.40
CA CYS A 120 -16.80 -18.89 7.75
C CYS A 120 -18.29 -19.30 7.68
N GLY A 121 -18.65 -20.39 8.38
CA GLY A 121 -20.01 -20.97 8.32
C GLY A 121 -20.39 -21.54 6.95
N ALA A 122 -19.41 -21.86 6.10
CA ALA A 122 -19.56 -22.49 4.80
C ALA A 122 -18.61 -23.69 4.66
N LYS A 123 -18.74 -24.45 3.57
CA LYS A 123 -17.92 -25.65 3.32
C LYS A 123 -16.44 -25.35 3.10
N SER A 124 -16.14 -24.24 2.43
CA SER A 124 -14.78 -23.77 2.19
C SER A 124 -14.75 -22.24 2.17
N CYS A 125 -13.78 -21.68 2.89
CA CYS A 125 -13.56 -20.24 3.01
C CYS A 125 -12.51 -19.79 2.00
N ILE A 126 -12.48 -18.49 1.69
CA ILE A 126 -11.56 -17.96 0.67
C ILE A 126 -10.10 -18.29 0.97
N MET A 127 -9.67 -18.18 2.24
CA MET A 127 -8.29 -18.47 2.65
C MET A 127 -8.02 -19.95 2.96
N SER A 128 -8.90 -20.87 2.55
CA SER A 128 -8.59 -22.30 2.58
C SER A 128 -7.31 -22.59 1.79
N GLY A 129 -6.36 -23.32 2.39
CA GLY A 129 -5.09 -23.67 1.73
C GLY A 129 -5.22 -24.68 0.58
N THR A 130 -6.44 -25.15 0.30
CA THR A 130 -6.75 -26.02 -0.84
C THR A 130 -7.95 -25.47 -1.61
N LEU A 131 -7.87 -25.61 -2.94
CA LEU A 131 -8.97 -25.29 -3.84
C LEU A 131 -10.19 -26.17 -3.57
N SER A 132 -11.38 -25.57 -3.68
CA SER A 132 -12.65 -26.29 -3.60
C SER A 132 -13.61 -25.82 -4.68
N CYS A 133 -14.24 -26.77 -5.37
CA CYS A 133 -15.33 -26.49 -6.31
C CYS A 133 -16.61 -25.99 -5.60
N GLU A 134 -16.69 -26.17 -4.28
CA GLU A 134 -17.77 -25.65 -3.42
C GLU A 134 -17.27 -24.44 -2.59
N GLY A 135 -16.29 -23.70 -3.13
CA GLY A 135 -15.75 -22.49 -2.51
C GLY A 135 -16.83 -21.43 -2.28
N SER A 136 -16.85 -20.85 -1.08
CA SER A 136 -17.74 -19.74 -0.75
C SER A 136 -17.07 -18.38 -0.98
N TYR A 137 -17.87 -17.32 -1.08
CA TYR A 137 -17.38 -15.93 -1.12
C TYR A 137 -17.04 -15.37 0.28
N ARG A 138 -16.92 -16.23 1.30
CA ARG A 138 -16.78 -15.81 2.69
C ARG A 138 -15.35 -16.00 3.19
N PHE A 139 -14.87 -14.99 3.90
CA PHE A 139 -13.66 -15.07 4.70
C PHE A 139 -13.94 -15.67 6.07
N SER A 140 -12.95 -16.35 6.65
CA SER A 140 -13.08 -16.92 7.98
C SER A 140 -12.96 -15.85 9.08
N ASN A 141 -13.32 -16.23 10.30
CA ASN A 141 -13.02 -15.46 11.50
C ASN A 141 -11.50 -15.20 11.68
N CYS A 142 -10.63 -16.11 11.24
CA CYS A 142 -9.18 -15.93 11.31
C CYS A 142 -8.70 -14.86 10.34
N SER A 143 -9.15 -14.92 9.08
CA SER A 143 -8.81 -13.93 8.06
C SER A 143 -9.21 -12.51 8.49
N GLN A 144 -10.36 -12.38 9.17
CA GLN A 144 -10.82 -11.12 9.76
C GLN A 144 -9.83 -10.53 10.76
N GLU A 145 -9.38 -11.36 11.70
CA GLU A 145 -8.46 -10.92 12.75
C GLU A 145 -7.06 -10.64 12.21
N GLU A 146 -6.56 -11.44 11.26
CA GLU A 146 -5.25 -11.23 10.64
C GLU A 146 -5.20 -9.96 9.80
N ASN A 147 -6.22 -9.70 8.99
CA ASN A 147 -6.30 -8.47 8.22
C ASN A 147 -6.40 -7.24 9.12
N ARG A 148 -7.18 -7.31 10.20
CA ARG A 148 -7.25 -6.24 11.22
C ARG A 148 -5.87 -5.97 11.83
N ARG A 149 -5.13 -7.01 12.21
CA ARG A 149 -3.75 -6.87 12.71
C ARG A 149 -2.82 -6.27 11.65
N TYR A 150 -2.95 -6.69 10.40
CA TYR A 150 -2.16 -6.14 9.30
C TYR A 150 -2.39 -4.63 9.16
N PHE A 151 -3.64 -4.17 9.14
CA PHE A 151 -3.94 -2.74 9.03
C PHE A 151 -3.45 -1.93 10.24
N ILE A 152 -3.60 -2.44 11.46
CA ILE A 152 -3.09 -1.77 12.66
C ILE A 152 -1.57 -1.64 12.65
N ASN A 153 -0.86 -2.69 12.22
CA ASN A 153 0.59 -2.73 12.30
C ASN A 153 1.28 -2.04 11.10
N LYS A 154 0.66 -2.06 9.92
CA LYS A 154 1.28 -1.62 8.66
C LYS A 154 0.70 -0.33 8.11
N MET A 155 -0.57 -0.02 8.40
CA MET A 155 -1.28 1.17 7.92
C MET A 155 -0.92 1.52 6.46
N PRO A 156 -1.18 0.62 5.49
CA PRO A 156 -0.82 0.85 4.09
C PRO A 156 -1.53 2.09 3.54
N GLN A 157 -0.76 3.13 3.20
CA GLN A 157 -1.33 4.43 2.84
C GLN A 157 -1.96 4.47 1.44
N CYS A 158 -1.50 3.64 0.50
CA CYS A 158 -1.95 3.72 -0.91
C CYS A 158 -3.44 3.39 -1.11
N ILE A 159 -4.05 2.64 -0.19
CA ILE A 159 -5.45 2.23 -0.27
C ILE A 159 -6.44 3.21 0.39
N LEU A 160 -5.94 4.35 0.88
CA LEU A 160 -6.80 5.34 1.54
C LEU A 160 -7.46 6.29 0.53
N ASN A 161 -6.84 6.50 -0.63
CA ASN A 161 -7.43 7.33 -1.67
C ASN A 161 -8.48 6.57 -2.49
N LYS A 162 -9.63 7.21 -2.73
CA LYS A 162 -10.63 6.71 -3.69
C LYS A 162 -10.14 6.98 -5.13
N PRO A 163 -10.19 6.00 -6.05
CA PRO A 163 -9.88 6.24 -7.45
C PRO A 163 -10.91 7.21 -8.07
N LEU A 164 -10.49 8.03 -9.03
CA LEU A 164 -11.45 8.84 -9.78
C LEU A 164 -12.34 7.92 -10.61
N LYS A 165 -13.62 8.28 -10.78
CA LYS A 165 -14.55 7.51 -11.62
C LYS A 165 -14.02 7.28 -13.05
N THR A 166 -13.23 8.21 -13.58
CA THR A 166 -12.60 8.13 -14.90
C THR A 166 -11.38 7.21 -14.96
N ASP A 167 -10.79 6.88 -13.81
CA ASP A 167 -9.67 5.94 -13.73
C ASP A 167 -10.17 4.48 -13.74
N ILE A 168 -11.43 4.24 -13.40
CA ILE A 168 -12.04 2.91 -13.41
C ILE A 168 -12.33 2.51 -14.86
N VAL A 169 -11.73 1.40 -15.30
CA VAL A 169 -11.84 0.89 -16.68
C VAL A 169 -12.85 -0.25 -16.83
N SER A 170 -13.38 -0.78 -15.72
CA SER A 170 -14.50 -1.72 -15.76
C SER A 170 -15.77 -1.02 -16.25
N PRO A 171 -16.66 -1.73 -16.96
CA PRO A 171 -18.01 -1.23 -17.20
C PRO A 171 -18.72 -0.93 -15.87
N ALA A 172 -19.45 0.20 -15.82
CA ALA A 172 -20.16 0.62 -14.63
C ALA A 172 -21.20 -0.42 -14.17
N VAL A 173 -21.26 -0.67 -12.86
CA VAL A 173 -22.21 -1.59 -12.23
C VAL A 173 -22.91 -0.93 -11.06
N CYS A 174 -24.11 -0.43 -11.31
CA CYS A 174 -24.94 0.18 -10.29
C CYS A 174 -25.25 -0.78 -9.12
N GLY A 175 -24.94 -0.34 -7.90
CA GLY A 175 -25.16 -1.08 -6.66
C GLY A 175 -23.91 -1.80 -6.14
N ASN A 176 -22.73 -1.47 -6.68
CA ASN A 176 -21.45 -2.05 -6.28
C ASN A 176 -20.69 -1.18 -5.26
N TYR A 177 -21.29 -0.07 -4.81
CA TYR A 177 -20.73 0.91 -3.88
C TYR A 177 -19.54 1.73 -4.42
N LEU A 178 -19.35 1.77 -5.74
CA LEU A 178 -18.35 2.61 -6.41
C LEU A 178 -19.08 3.50 -7.41
N VAL A 179 -18.96 4.82 -7.26
CA VAL A 179 -19.49 5.73 -8.28
C VAL A 179 -18.61 5.69 -9.52
N GLU A 180 -19.15 5.09 -10.58
CA GLU A 180 -18.47 4.91 -11.86
C GLU A 180 -18.94 5.92 -12.92
N VAL A 181 -18.32 5.92 -14.11
CA VAL A 181 -18.74 6.81 -15.21
C VAL A 181 -20.17 6.47 -15.61
N GLY A 182 -21.06 7.47 -15.56
CA GLY A 182 -22.48 7.34 -15.87
C GLY A 182 -23.38 7.35 -14.64
N GLU A 183 -22.82 7.23 -13.44
CA GLU A 183 -23.54 7.27 -12.18
C GLU A 183 -23.36 8.61 -11.47
N ASP A 184 -24.36 9.01 -10.70
CA ASP A 184 -24.30 10.20 -9.86
C ASP A 184 -24.05 9.85 -8.39
N CYS A 185 -24.38 8.60 -7.99
CA CYS A 185 -24.25 8.05 -6.64
C CYS A 185 -24.36 6.52 -6.68
N ASP A 186 -23.77 5.81 -5.72
CA ASP A 186 -23.96 4.37 -5.53
C ASP A 186 -23.97 4.03 -4.03
N CYS A 187 -25.13 3.61 -3.52
CA CYS A 187 -25.33 3.22 -2.12
C CYS A 187 -25.58 1.71 -1.96
N GLY A 188 -25.22 0.91 -2.95
CA GLY A 188 -25.51 -0.51 -3.02
C GLY A 188 -26.89 -0.83 -3.59
N SER A 189 -27.33 -2.06 -3.35
CA SER A 189 -28.64 -2.52 -3.82
C SER A 189 -29.80 -1.78 -3.12
N PRO A 190 -31.00 -1.75 -3.72
CA PRO A 190 -32.19 -1.17 -3.08
C PRO A 190 -32.53 -1.74 -1.71
N ALA A 191 -32.13 -2.99 -1.42
CA ALA A 191 -32.35 -3.63 -0.13
C ALA A 191 -31.41 -3.10 0.97
N ASN A 192 -30.22 -2.61 0.60
CA ASN A 192 -29.17 -2.21 1.54
C ASN A 192 -28.89 -0.70 1.55
N CYS A 193 -29.46 0.05 0.61
CA CYS A 193 -29.25 1.48 0.51
C CYS A 193 -30.02 2.24 1.60
N HIS A 194 -29.28 2.99 2.41
CA HIS A 194 -29.82 3.87 3.45
C HIS A 194 -29.66 5.35 3.10
N ASN A 195 -29.14 5.67 1.91
CA ASN A 195 -28.85 7.04 1.49
C ASN A 195 -30.10 7.69 0.85
N PRO A 196 -30.75 8.66 1.49
CA PRO A 196 -31.98 9.28 0.96
C PRO A 196 -31.73 10.14 -0.29
N CYS A 197 -30.48 10.49 -0.55
CA CYS A 197 -30.07 11.32 -1.68
C CYS A 197 -29.88 10.51 -2.97
N CYS A 198 -29.85 9.17 -2.87
CA CYS A 198 -29.52 8.28 -3.98
C CYS A 198 -30.66 7.30 -4.29
N ASN A 199 -31.04 7.22 -5.56
CA ASN A 199 -31.92 6.17 -6.03
C ASN A 199 -31.09 4.92 -6.39
N ALA A 200 -31.02 3.98 -5.45
CA ALA A 200 -30.24 2.74 -5.55
C ALA A 200 -30.54 1.87 -6.77
N ALA A 201 -31.74 1.97 -7.36
CA ALA A 201 -32.09 1.17 -8.54
C ALA A 201 -31.52 1.76 -9.85
N THR A 202 -31.15 3.04 -9.83
CA THR A 202 -30.72 3.79 -11.04
C THR A 202 -29.35 4.44 -10.90
N CYS A 203 -28.79 4.48 -9.68
CA CYS A 203 -27.55 5.18 -9.36
C CYS A 203 -27.57 6.66 -9.77
N LYS A 204 -28.76 7.27 -9.59
CA LYS A 204 -29.05 8.68 -9.84
C LYS A 204 -29.46 9.39 -8.57
N LEU A 205 -29.11 10.68 -8.51
CA LEU A 205 -29.56 11.53 -7.41
C LEU A 205 -31.08 11.61 -7.37
N THR A 206 -31.64 11.64 -6.16
CA THR A 206 -33.07 11.88 -5.96
C THR A 206 -33.42 13.35 -6.32
N PRO A 207 -34.67 13.65 -6.71
CA PRO A 207 -35.07 15.00 -7.06
C PRO A 207 -34.76 16.01 -5.93
N GLY A 208 -34.04 17.08 -6.28
CA GLY A 208 -33.65 18.14 -5.34
C GLY A 208 -32.31 17.92 -4.62
N SER A 209 -31.71 16.75 -4.75
CA SER A 209 -30.36 16.45 -4.24
C SER A 209 -29.28 17.04 -5.15
N GLN A 210 -28.24 17.61 -4.56
CA GLN A 210 -27.03 18.09 -5.24
C GLN A 210 -25.87 17.08 -5.13
N CYS A 211 -25.91 16.26 -4.10
CA CYS A 211 -24.92 15.24 -3.80
C CYS A 211 -25.56 14.10 -3.01
N ALA A 212 -24.85 12.99 -2.88
CA ALA A 212 -25.26 11.85 -2.05
C ALA A 212 -24.15 11.37 -1.11
N GLU A 213 -22.90 11.45 -1.53
CA GLU A 213 -21.72 11.05 -0.78
C GLU A 213 -20.61 12.08 -0.94
N GLY A 214 -19.54 11.93 -0.14
CA GLY A 214 -18.40 12.86 -0.08
C GLY A 214 -18.38 13.70 1.19
N GLU A 215 -17.19 14.07 1.65
CA GLU A 215 -16.97 14.79 2.92
C GLU A 215 -17.55 16.22 2.91
N CYS A 216 -17.85 16.76 1.72
CA CYS A 216 -18.50 18.05 1.51
C CYS A 216 -19.99 17.92 1.12
N CYS A 217 -20.62 16.79 1.41
CA CYS A 217 -22.06 16.59 1.26
C CYS A 217 -22.75 16.50 2.63
N ASP A 218 -23.69 17.40 2.89
CA ASP A 218 -24.54 17.34 4.08
C ASP A 218 -26.01 17.49 3.68
N GLN A 219 -26.86 16.58 4.17
CA GLN A 219 -28.30 16.55 3.86
C GLN A 219 -28.62 16.70 2.36
N CYS A 220 -27.89 15.95 1.52
CA CYS A 220 -28.00 15.97 0.06
C CYS A 220 -27.66 17.32 -0.61
N ARG A 221 -26.96 18.22 0.10
CA ARG A 221 -26.54 19.55 -0.38
C ARG A 221 -25.04 19.71 -0.22
N PHE A 222 -24.43 20.52 -1.09
CA PHE A 222 -23.03 20.89 -0.88
C PHE A 222 -22.91 21.70 0.41
N THR A 223 -21.91 21.36 1.22
CA THR A 223 -21.54 22.16 2.38
C THR A 223 -21.04 23.52 1.93
N ARG A 224 -21.06 24.52 2.83
CA ARG A 224 -20.64 25.89 2.49
C ARG A 224 -19.14 25.93 2.12
N ALA A 225 -18.79 26.84 1.21
CA ALA A 225 -17.39 27.14 0.92
C ALA A 225 -16.64 27.54 2.20
N GLY A 226 -15.48 26.93 2.43
CA GLY A 226 -14.65 27.14 3.63
C GLY A 226 -14.94 26.21 4.80
N THR A 227 -15.93 25.31 4.71
CA THR A 227 -16.12 24.24 5.71
C THR A 227 -14.97 23.26 5.64
N GLU A 228 -14.35 22.93 6.78
CA GLU A 228 -13.29 21.92 6.84
C GLU A 228 -13.86 20.52 6.56
N CYS A 229 -13.32 19.84 5.56
CA CYS A 229 -13.67 18.44 5.24
C CYS A 229 -12.59 17.45 5.66
N ARG A 230 -11.33 17.89 5.74
CA ARG A 230 -10.23 17.08 6.26
C ARG A 230 -9.36 17.94 7.19
N PRO A 231 -9.20 17.55 8.47
CA PRO A 231 -8.31 18.26 9.37
C PRO A 231 -6.85 18.02 8.98
N ALA A 232 -5.99 18.98 9.30
CA ALA A 232 -4.54 18.79 9.19
C ALA A 232 -4.10 17.66 10.15
N ARG A 233 -3.38 16.67 9.62
CA ARG A 233 -2.86 15.54 10.41
C ARG A 233 -1.73 15.96 11.34
N ASP A 234 -0.84 16.80 10.84
CA ASP A 234 0.40 17.20 11.51
C ASP A 234 0.89 18.57 10.99
N GLU A 235 2.04 19.02 11.49
CA GLU A 235 2.62 20.32 11.15
C GLU A 235 3.06 20.46 9.68
N CYS A 236 3.16 19.36 8.93
CA CYS A 236 3.49 19.35 7.49
C CYS A 236 2.28 19.24 6.58
N ASP A 237 1.09 19.19 7.16
CA ASP A 237 -0.18 19.04 6.47
C ASP A 237 -1.03 20.33 6.62
N LYS A 238 -1.99 20.55 5.71
CA LYS A 238 -2.98 21.63 5.85
C LYS A 238 -4.37 21.02 5.95
N ALA A 239 -5.28 21.76 6.57
CA ALA A 239 -6.68 21.38 6.52
C ALA A 239 -7.24 21.66 5.12
N ASP A 240 -8.04 20.73 4.58
CA ASP A 240 -8.73 20.91 3.32
C ASP A 240 -10.14 21.44 3.55
N LEU A 241 -10.54 22.37 2.69
CA LEU A 241 -11.79 23.10 2.81
C LEU A 241 -12.70 22.86 1.61
N CYS A 242 -13.99 22.64 1.87
CA CYS A 242 -15.02 22.50 0.87
C CYS A 242 -15.12 23.76 0.00
N THR A 243 -15.38 23.56 -1.29
CA THR A 243 -15.47 24.65 -2.27
C THR A 243 -16.85 25.31 -2.30
N GLY A 244 -17.88 24.66 -1.74
CA GLY A 244 -19.27 25.08 -1.88
C GLY A 244 -19.94 24.67 -3.18
N GLN A 245 -19.21 23.98 -4.07
CA GLN A 245 -19.68 23.63 -5.42
C GLN A 245 -19.45 22.15 -5.76
N SER A 246 -18.88 21.39 -4.82
CA SER A 246 -18.56 19.97 -4.97
C SER A 246 -18.88 19.24 -3.67
N ALA A 247 -19.23 17.97 -3.79
CA ALA A 247 -19.42 17.05 -2.68
C ALA A 247 -18.11 16.43 -2.19
N GLU A 248 -17.11 16.36 -3.07
CA GLU A 248 -15.79 15.82 -2.77
C GLU A 248 -14.95 16.88 -2.06
N CYS A 249 -14.22 16.46 -1.02
CA CYS A 249 -13.13 17.26 -0.47
C CYS A 249 -12.05 17.45 -1.56
N PRO A 250 -11.49 18.66 -1.74
CA PRO A 250 -10.43 18.87 -2.71
C PRO A 250 -9.21 17.99 -2.42
N ALA A 251 -8.34 17.83 -3.43
CA ALA A 251 -7.11 17.06 -3.28
C ALA A 251 -6.26 17.58 -2.12
N ASP A 252 -5.69 16.65 -1.36
CA ASP A 252 -4.89 16.88 -0.16
C ASP A 252 -3.81 17.94 -0.39
N GLN A 253 -3.90 19.05 0.37
CA GLN A 253 -2.92 20.12 0.34
C GLN A 253 -1.93 20.02 1.48
N PHE A 254 -0.65 20.05 1.15
CA PHE A 254 0.41 20.01 2.13
C PHE A 254 1.00 21.39 2.43
N GLN A 255 1.75 21.47 3.53
CA GLN A 255 2.69 22.55 3.72
C GLN A 255 3.77 22.52 2.64
N ARG A 256 4.39 23.68 2.40
CA ARG A 256 5.44 23.79 1.40
C ARG A 256 6.59 22.85 1.78
N ASN A 257 7.08 22.10 0.79
CA ASN A 257 8.30 21.32 0.96
C ASN A 257 9.44 22.22 1.43
N GLY A 258 10.19 21.77 2.44
CA GLY A 258 11.25 22.55 3.07
C GLY A 258 10.85 23.35 4.30
N GLN A 259 9.55 23.39 4.66
CA GLN A 259 9.12 23.96 5.93
C GLN A 259 9.74 23.17 7.10
N PRO A 260 10.38 23.80 8.10
CA PRO A 260 10.95 23.06 9.22
C PRO A 260 9.87 22.37 10.06
N CYS A 261 10.15 21.15 10.51
CA CYS A 261 9.22 20.31 11.28
C CYS A 261 9.95 19.53 12.39
N GLN A 262 9.18 19.00 13.34
CA GLN A 262 9.61 18.21 14.49
C GLN A 262 10.69 18.94 15.30
N ASN A 263 10.45 20.22 15.64
CA ASN A 263 11.42 21.08 16.33
C ASN A 263 12.75 21.21 15.57
N ASN A 264 12.72 21.49 14.26
CA ASN A 264 13.87 21.60 13.37
C ASN A 264 14.68 20.30 13.17
N ASN A 265 14.16 19.14 13.57
CA ASN A 265 14.82 17.84 13.30
C ASN A 265 14.59 17.36 11.86
N GLY A 266 13.64 17.94 11.13
CA GLY A 266 13.34 17.61 9.75
C GLY A 266 12.82 18.80 8.95
N TYR A 267 12.53 18.53 7.69
CA TYR A 267 11.84 19.46 6.79
C TYR A 267 10.67 18.73 6.13
N CYS A 268 9.54 19.41 5.98
CA CYS A 268 8.36 18.85 5.35
C CYS A 268 8.66 18.43 3.92
N TYR A 269 8.14 17.27 3.54
CA TYR A 269 8.25 16.73 2.20
C TYR A 269 6.97 15.96 1.87
N ASN A 270 6.18 16.48 0.92
CA ASN A 270 4.92 15.91 0.45
C ASN A 270 3.99 15.49 1.61
N GLY A 271 3.78 16.40 2.56
CA GLY A 271 2.85 16.19 3.68
C GLY A 271 3.42 15.44 4.89
N ILE A 272 4.65 14.92 4.83
CA ILE A 272 5.28 14.22 5.96
C ILE A 272 6.54 14.95 6.44
N CYS A 273 6.97 14.68 7.68
CA CYS A 273 8.27 15.09 8.21
C CYS A 273 9.25 13.90 8.26
N PRO A 274 9.95 13.57 7.16
CA PRO A 274 10.88 12.45 7.13
C PRO A 274 12.09 12.73 8.01
N ILE A 275 12.26 11.89 9.04
CA ILE A 275 13.41 11.93 9.94
C ILE A 275 14.06 10.56 10.06
N MET A 276 15.40 10.55 10.09
CA MET A 276 16.20 9.34 10.08
C MET A 276 15.92 8.41 11.28
N ARG A 277 15.55 9.00 12.44
CA ARG A 277 15.15 8.24 13.63
C ARG A 277 13.87 7.43 13.41
N ASN A 278 12.87 8.02 12.74
CA ASN A 278 11.60 7.33 12.47
C ASN A 278 11.82 6.18 11.49
N GLN A 279 12.67 6.38 10.47
CA GLN A 279 13.10 5.28 9.58
C GLN A 279 13.78 4.14 10.35
N CYS A 280 14.69 4.45 11.29
CA CYS A 280 15.29 3.41 12.14
C CYS A 280 14.24 2.66 12.97
N ILE A 281 13.28 3.38 13.56
CA ILE A 281 12.20 2.78 14.35
C ILE A 281 11.30 1.88 13.49
N LEU A 282 10.96 2.31 12.28
CA LEU A 282 10.15 1.54 11.33
C LEU A 282 10.87 0.25 10.89
N LEU A 283 12.17 0.33 10.64
CA LEU A 283 12.96 -0.81 10.17
C LEU A 283 13.34 -1.79 11.29
N PHE A 284 13.62 -1.28 12.48
CA PHE A 284 14.32 -2.02 13.51
C PHE A 284 13.59 -2.06 14.87
N GLY A 285 12.41 -1.42 14.96
CA GLY A 285 11.54 -1.41 16.13
C GLY A 285 11.71 -0.17 17.02
N SER A 286 10.80 0.01 17.97
CA SER A 286 10.68 1.22 18.81
C SER A 286 11.93 1.61 19.62
N ARG A 287 12.86 0.69 19.83
CA ARG A 287 14.14 0.94 20.53
C ARG A 287 15.28 1.36 19.62
N ALA A 288 15.04 1.45 18.32
CA ALA A 288 16.08 1.79 17.37
C ALA A 288 16.43 3.27 17.40
N THR A 289 17.71 3.55 17.19
CA THR A 289 18.27 4.90 17.11
C THR A 289 19.19 5.02 15.90
N VAL A 290 19.40 6.25 15.45
CA VAL A 290 20.33 6.55 14.35
C VAL A 290 21.76 6.21 14.80
N ALA A 291 22.51 5.53 13.95
CA ALA A 291 23.90 5.21 14.23
C ALA A 291 24.79 6.46 14.25
N GLU A 292 25.99 6.36 14.83
CA GLU A 292 26.96 7.46 14.82
C GLU A 292 27.44 7.77 13.40
N ASP A 293 27.88 9.00 13.15
CA ASP A 293 28.30 9.47 11.82
C ASP A 293 29.38 8.59 11.17
N ALA A 294 30.25 8.01 11.99
CA ALA A 294 31.30 7.08 11.55
C ALA A 294 30.72 5.83 10.84
N CYS A 295 29.55 5.33 11.25
CA CYS A 295 28.92 4.18 10.62
C CYS A 295 28.52 4.44 9.17
N PHE A 296 28.22 5.68 8.82
CA PHE A 296 27.84 6.00 7.45
C PHE A 296 29.04 6.06 6.49
N GLN A 297 30.28 6.06 7.00
CA GLN A 297 31.48 5.98 6.16
C GLN A 297 31.56 4.65 5.41
N PHE A 298 30.97 3.57 5.94
CA PHE A 298 30.87 2.27 5.27
C PHE A 298 30.15 2.35 3.91
N ASN A 299 29.30 3.36 3.69
CA ASN A 299 28.61 3.56 2.42
C ASN A 299 29.55 4.02 1.28
N SER A 300 30.75 4.50 1.62
CA SER A 300 31.79 4.89 0.66
C SER A 300 32.61 3.70 0.15
N LEU A 301 32.34 2.48 0.63
CA LEU A 301 33.07 1.28 0.23
C LEU A 301 32.53 0.64 -1.05
N GLY A 302 31.25 0.86 -1.39
CA GLY A 302 30.59 0.15 -2.50
C GLY A 302 30.41 -1.34 -2.22
N SER A 303 30.31 -1.73 -0.94
CA SER A 303 30.19 -3.12 -0.49
C SER A 303 28.78 -3.66 -0.67
N ASP A 304 28.54 -4.90 -0.25
CA ASP A 304 27.21 -5.51 -0.39
C ASP A 304 26.10 -4.79 0.37
N TYR A 305 26.47 -4.10 1.44
CA TYR A 305 25.59 -3.42 2.37
C TYR A 305 25.86 -1.91 2.41
N GLY A 306 26.92 -1.40 1.77
CA GLY A 306 27.31 0.01 1.82
C GLY A 306 27.58 0.60 0.44
N TYR A 307 26.55 1.13 -0.21
CA TYR A 307 26.63 1.78 -1.53
C TYR A 307 25.49 2.80 -1.73
N CYS A 308 25.63 3.73 -2.67
CA CYS A 308 24.67 4.82 -2.92
C CYS A 308 23.72 4.61 -4.11
N ARG A 309 24.05 3.69 -5.03
CA ARG A 309 23.15 3.26 -6.12
C ARG A 309 23.67 1.98 -6.77
N LYS A 310 22.81 1.31 -7.53
CA LYS A 310 23.18 0.14 -8.33
C LYS A 310 22.87 0.44 -9.80
N GLU A 311 23.89 0.42 -10.65
CA GLU A 311 23.77 0.63 -12.10
C GLU A 311 24.19 -0.66 -12.80
N ASN A 312 23.30 -1.28 -13.58
CA ASN A 312 23.57 -2.52 -14.32
C ASN A 312 24.21 -3.63 -13.47
N GLY A 313 23.71 -3.85 -12.25
CA GLY A 313 24.27 -4.85 -11.34
C GLY A 313 25.44 -4.35 -10.47
N ARG A 314 26.12 -3.26 -10.86
CA ARG A 314 27.29 -2.71 -10.17
C ARG A 314 26.89 -1.74 -9.06
N LYS A 315 27.39 -1.97 -7.86
CA LYS A 315 27.19 -1.11 -6.69
C LYS A 315 28.15 0.09 -6.77
N ILE A 316 27.60 1.30 -6.68
CA ILE A 316 28.37 2.54 -6.77
C ILE A 316 28.54 3.13 -5.37
N PRO A 317 29.79 3.34 -4.90
CA PRO A 317 30.05 3.97 -3.61
C PRO A 317 29.43 5.35 -3.46
N CYS A 318 29.14 5.76 -2.22
CA CYS A 318 28.72 7.11 -1.91
C CYS A 318 29.86 8.12 -2.08
N ALA A 319 29.55 9.29 -2.65
CA ALA A 319 30.42 10.47 -2.64
C ALA A 319 30.10 11.34 -1.40
N PRO A 320 30.99 12.24 -0.96
CA PRO A 320 30.80 13.05 0.25
C PRO A 320 29.49 13.86 0.27
N GLU A 321 29.05 14.35 -0.89
CA GLU A 321 27.85 15.17 -1.07
C GLU A 321 26.54 14.35 -1.19
N ARG A 322 26.61 13.03 -0.99
CA ARG A 322 25.47 12.12 -1.17
C ARG A 322 24.84 11.70 0.15
N CYS A 323 23.53 11.48 0.10
CA CYS A 323 22.79 10.96 1.22
C CYS A 323 23.21 9.52 1.50
N LYS A 324 23.57 9.29 2.75
CA LYS A 324 24.04 8.01 3.27
C LYS A 324 22.85 7.02 3.37
N ASN A 325 23.09 5.71 3.44
CA ASN A 325 22.02 4.72 3.70
C ASN A 325 21.53 4.81 5.14
N VAL A 326 20.32 4.31 5.45
CA VAL A 326 19.84 4.22 6.84
C VAL A 326 20.68 3.19 7.60
N ALA A 327 21.35 3.64 8.67
CA ALA A 327 22.07 2.79 9.60
C ALA A 327 21.51 3.03 11.00
N GLY A 328 21.03 1.97 11.64
CA GLY A 328 20.46 2.03 12.98
C GLY A 328 20.95 0.88 13.87
N TYR A 329 20.89 1.10 15.18
CA TYR A 329 21.18 0.09 16.20
C TYR A 329 19.90 -0.46 16.83
N THR A 330 19.84 -1.77 17.08
CA THR A 330 18.82 -2.38 17.97
C THR A 330 19.45 -2.89 19.25
N ALA A 331 18.92 -2.47 20.41
CA ALA A 331 19.24 -3.11 21.67
C ALA A 331 18.38 -4.39 21.86
N SER A 332 18.98 -5.55 21.66
CA SER A 332 18.37 -6.85 21.98
C SER A 332 18.56 -7.14 23.48
N ILE A 333 17.46 -7.25 24.25
CA ILE A 333 17.53 -7.81 25.62
C ILE A 333 17.43 -9.32 25.49
N ILE A 334 18.52 -10.04 25.77
CA ILE A 334 18.49 -11.50 25.90
C ILE A 334 18.24 -11.81 27.38
N TYR A 335 17.08 -12.37 27.70
CA TYR A 335 16.82 -12.98 29.01
C TYR A 335 17.54 -14.33 29.06
N LEU A 336 18.78 -14.34 29.55
CA LEU A 336 19.43 -15.56 29.99
C LEU A 336 19.11 -15.75 31.47
N ASN A 337 18.44 -16.86 31.77
CA ASN A 337 18.15 -17.28 33.13
C ASN A 337 19.43 -17.25 33.97
N THR A 338 19.34 -16.57 35.12
CA THR A 338 20.30 -16.45 36.23
C THR A 338 21.33 -15.31 36.15
N ARG A 339 21.14 -14.37 37.11
CA ARG A 339 22.01 -13.28 37.59
C ARG A 339 22.13 -12.03 36.72
N ILE A 340 21.52 -10.96 37.23
CA ILE A 340 21.75 -9.56 36.85
C ILE A 340 23.21 -9.22 37.18
N LEU A 341 24.05 -9.14 36.15
CA LEU A 341 25.28 -8.37 36.15
C LEU A 341 25.12 -7.29 35.09
N ALA A 342 24.89 -6.06 35.56
CA ALA A 342 24.91 -4.87 34.73
C ALA A 342 26.32 -4.65 34.18
N LYS A 343 26.62 -5.29 33.05
CA LYS A 343 27.64 -4.88 32.08
C LYS A 343 27.06 -5.16 30.71
N SER A 344 26.51 -4.11 30.12
CA SER A 344 25.93 -4.04 28.78
C SER A 344 26.94 -4.50 27.72
N PHE A 345 26.99 -5.79 27.45
CA PHE A 345 27.55 -6.33 26.20
C PHE A 345 26.52 -6.12 25.10
N ILE A 346 26.57 -4.94 24.48
CA ILE A 346 25.83 -4.61 23.27
C ILE A 346 26.63 -5.22 22.12
N HIS A 347 26.13 -6.30 21.49
CA HIS A 347 26.56 -6.64 20.14
C HIS A 347 25.66 -5.87 19.17
N PRO A 348 26.13 -4.75 18.57
CA PRO A 348 25.34 -4.04 17.58
C PRO A 348 25.24 -4.90 16.32
N VAL A 349 24.10 -5.56 16.13
CA VAL A 349 23.79 -6.15 14.82
C VAL A 349 23.38 -4.99 13.91
N MET A 350 24.37 -4.38 13.25
CA MET A 350 24.13 -3.36 12.23
C MET A 350 23.39 -4.04 11.07
N LYS A 351 22.11 -3.70 10.90
CA LYS A 351 21.33 -4.10 9.73
C LYS A 351 21.25 -2.87 8.82
N ILE A 352 21.75 -2.98 7.59
CA ILE A 352 21.57 -1.95 6.58
C ILE A 352 20.49 -2.45 5.63
N ARG A 353 19.36 -1.76 5.61
CA ARG A 353 18.27 -2.02 4.68
C ARG A 353 17.57 -0.71 4.40
N GLU A 354 17.23 -0.48 3.14
CA GLU A 354 16.55 0.71 2.61
C GLU A 354 17.41 1.98 2.51
N TRP A 355 17.09 2.76 1.47
CA TRP A 355 17.65 4.07 1.19
C TRP A 355 17.10 5.07 2.19
N VAL A 356 17.83 6.15 2.49
CA VAL A 356 17.23 7.28 3.23
C VAL A 356 16.08 7.83 2.40
N ASP A 357 14.92 8.00 3.03
CA ASP A 357 13.75 8.50 2.32
C ASP A 357 14.03 9.89 1.73
N PRO A 358 13.54 10.18 0.51
CA PRO A 358 13.58 11.52 -0.04
C PRO A 358 12.95 12.55 0.92
N GLY A 359 13.51 13.75 0.95
CA GLY A 359 13.14 14.83 1.86
C GLY A 359 13.77 14.75 3.25
N THR A 360 14.41 13.64 3.63
CA THR A 360 15.06 13.51 4.96
C THR A 360 16.15 14.57 5.14
N LYS A 361 16.17 15.23 6.30
CA LYS A 361 17.24 16.18 6.68
C LYS A 361 18.58 15.45 6.79
N CYS A 362 19.58 15.91 6.03
CA CYS A 362 20.93 15.34 6.05
C CYS A 362 21.95 16.26 6.74
N GLU A 363 21.75 17.57 6.70
CA GLU A 363 22.50 18.60 7.43
C GLU A 363 21.55 19.77 7.72
N ASP A 364 21.98 20.73 8.54
CA ASP A 364 21.22 21.98 8.72
C ASP A 364 21.08 22.71 7.39
N GLY A 365 19.83 23.04 7.02
CA GLY A 365 19.49 23.66 5.74
C GLY A 365 19.52 22.71 4.54
N LYS A 366 19.72 21.40 4.72
CA LYS A 366 19.82 20.44 3.60
C LYS A 366 18.95 19.20 3.74
N VAL A 367 18.54 18.67 2.60
CA VAL A 367 17.65 17.51 2.47
C VAL A 367 18.14 16.51 1.43
N CYS A 368 17.70 15.26 1.56
CA CYS A 368 18.02 14.18 0.65
C CYS A 368 17.07 14.14 -0.55
N ILE A 369 17.58 14.40 -1.76
CA ILE A 369 16.79 14.26 -3.01
C ILE A 369 17.60 13.44 -4.01
N ASN A 370 17.00 12.36 -4.53
CA ASN A 370 17.64 11.44 -5.47
C ASN A 370 19.04 10.96 -5.00
N GLY A 371 19.17 10.73 -3.68
CA GLY A 371 20.42 10.30 -3.05
C GLY A 371 21.50 11.38 -2.92
N LYS A 372 21.18 12.67 -3.11
CA LYS A 372 22.09 13.81 -2.90
C LYS A 372 21.61 14.66 -1.73
N CYS A 373 22.55 15.15 -0.92
CA CYS A 373 22.26 16.09 0.16
C CYS A 373 22.35 17.51 -0.40
N VAL A 374 21.20 18.15 -0.64
CA VAL A 374 21.08 19.44 -1.35
C VAL A 374 20.43 20.50 -0.46
N ASP A 375 20.71 21.78 -0.76
CA ASP A 375 20.12 22.90 -0.02
C ASP A 375 18.59 22.93 -0.18
N VAL A 376 17.89 23.02 0.95
CA VAL A 376 16.43 22.97 1.04
C VAL A 376 15.74 24.05 0.21
N ASN A 377 16.38 25.21 0.00
CA ASN A 377 15.84 26.31 -0.78
C ASN A 377 15.90 26.06 -2.30
N THR A 378 16.71 25.10 -2.73
CA THR A 378 16.92 24.75 -4.15
C THR A 378 16.41 23.36 -4.50
N ALA A 379 15.90 22.61 -3.51
CA ALA A 379 15.54 21.22 -3.64
C ALA A 379 14.16 20.97 -4.28
N TYR A 380 13.26 21.96 -4.23
CA TYR A 380 11.82 21.81 -4.51
C TYR A 380 11.28 22.83 -5.49
#